data_AF-A0A183SAS3-F1
#
_entry.id   AF-A0A183SAS3-F1
#
_cell.length_a   1.000
_cell.length_b   1.000
_cell.length_c   1.000
_cell.angle_alpha   90.00
_cell.angle_beta   90.00
_cell.angle_gamma   90.00
#
_symmetry.space_group_name_H-M   'P 1'
#
loop_
_entity.id
_entity.type
_entity.pdbx_description
1 polymer ?
#
loop_
_entity_poly.entity_id
_entity_poly.type
_entity_poly.pdbx_seq_one_letter_code
_entity_poly.pdbx_strand_id
1 'polypeptide(L)'
;LDPSKICIKRLPEATKECDLHAYFFKFGLIAEVYVPRKKMGPTSFRCGFVIFLETDSVRKVLEAQPHQLDGNHVVTCVARKKHSNDSERDDDLSQSEDDRPSHNASDIASNQPTIFVGHLKQEVTNFELKAYFCQFGRVSKAKVVHNWATGESRGYGFVTFADSKAFKRSVLEVCHFLHGSRLSVQHSINRI
;
A
#
# COMPACT_ATOMS: atom_id res chain seq x y z
N LEU A 1 10.40 22.85 -0.44
CA LEU A 1 10.49 21.51 0.19
C LEU A 1 9.11 20.86 0.13
N ASP A 2 9.06 19.54 0.06
CA ASP A 2 7.80 18.80 0.10
C ASP A 2 7.50 18.45 1.58
N PRO A 3 6.48 19.09 2.20
CA PRO A 3 6.29 19.03 3.66
C PRO A 3 5.78 17.68 4.15
N SER A 4 5.30 16.80 3.27
CA SER A 4 4.85 15.45 3.63
C SER A 4 5.87 14.35 3.28
N LYS A 5 7.01 14.72 2.67
CA LYS A 5 7.97 13.77 2.12
C LYS A 5 9.33 13.84 2.79
N ILE A 6 9.82 12.68 3.22
CA ILE A 6 11.21 12.50 3.66
C ILE A 6 12.03 11.78 2.60
N CYS A 7 13.31 12.14 2.53
CA CYS A 7 14.35 11.39 1.84
C CYS A 7 15.22 10.70 2.89
N ILE A 8 15.40 9.40 2.72
CA ILE A 8 16.21 8.54 3.60
C ILE A 8 17.49 8.24 2.83
N LYS A 9 18.62 8.75 3.33
CA LYS A 9 19.95 8.60 2.76
C LYS A 9 20.76 7.57 3.54
N ARG A 10 21.81 7.04 2.90
CA ARG A 10 22.66 5.95 3.42
C ARG A 10 21.84 4.70 3.70
N LEU A 11 20.90 4.37 2.81
CA LEU A 11 20.16 3.12 2.94
C LEU A 11 21.07 1.92 2.66
N PRO A 12 21.05 0.88 3.50
CA PRO A 12 21.69 -0.40 3.19
C PRO A 12 21.15 -0.99 1.88
N GLU A 13 21.95 -1.80 1.20
CA GLU A 13 21.55 -2.41 -0.09
C GLU A 13 20.45 -3.47 0.07
N ALA A 14 20.36 -4.11 1.22
CA ALA A 14 19.33 -5.11 1.51
C ALA A 14 17.94 -4.50 1.77
N THR A 15 17.87 -3.26 2.24
CA THR A 15 16.62 -2.64 2.71
C THR A 15 15.61 -2.48 1.57
N LYS A 16 14.38 -2.96 1.76
CA LYS A 16 13.29 -2.89 0.79
C LYS A 16 12.26 -1.83 1.20
N GLU A 17 11.32 -1.57 0.31
CA GLU A 17 10.20 -0.66 0.57
C GLU A 17 9.37 -1.11 1.78
N CYS A 18 9.18 -2.42 1.97
CA CYS A 18 8.46 -2.96 3.13
C CYS A 18 9.14 -2.64 4.46
N ASP A 19 10.47 -2.65 4.49
CA ASP A 19 11.25 -2.39 5.71
C ASP A 19 11.16 -0.91 6.09
N LEU A 20 11.23 -0.03 5.07
CA LEU A 20 10.99 1.39 5.24
C LEU A 20 9.56 1.66 5.72
N HIS A 21 8.57 1.02 5.09
CA HIS A 21 7.17 1.15 5.49
C HIS A 21 6.97 0.75 6.94
N ALA A 22 7.40 -0.47 7.32
CA ALA A 22 7.24 -0.99 8.66
C ALA A 22 7.88 -0.08 9.72
N TYR A 23 9.08 0.44 9.46
CA TYR A 23 9.75 1.33 10.41
C TYR A 23 9.10 2.71 10.51
N PHE A 24 8.79 3.35 9.38
CA PHE A 24 8.31 4.74 9.36
C PHE A 24 6.81 4.86 9.65
N PHE A 25 6.05 3.76 9.56
CA PHE A 25 4.62 3.73 9.86
C PHE A 25 4.30 4.19 11.29
N LYS A 26 5.23 4.04 12.23
CA LYS A 26 5.08 4.52 13.62
C LYS A 26 4.97 6.04 13.76
N PHE A 27 5.39 6.80 12.75
CA PHE A 27 5.34 8.27 12.77
C PHE A 27 4.07 8.83 12.10
N GLY A 28 3.38 8.01 11.31
CA GLY A 28 2.16 8.40 10.62
C GLY A 28 1.82 7.47 9.46
N LEU A 29 0.60 7.62 8.95
CA LEU A 29 0.12 6.88 7.78
C LEU A 29 0.96 7.24 6.54
N ILE A 30 1.42 6.21 5.83
CA ILE A 30 2.29 6.36 4.66
C ILE A 30 1.45 6.28 3.39
N ALA A 31 1.38 7.38 2.65
CA ALA A 31 0.77 7.43 1.33
C ALA A 31 1.59 6.60 0.33
N GLU A 32 2.90 6.85 0.28
CA GLU A 32 3.80 6.15 -0.63
C GLU A 32 5.16 5.88 -0.01
N VAL A 33 5.75 4.76 -0.41
CA VAL A 33 7.15 4.44 -0.18
C VAL A 33 7.75 3.94 -1.49
N TYR A 34 8.98 4.36 -1.79
CA TYR A 34 9.71 3.83 -2.93
C TYR A 34 11.23 3.97 -2.79
N VAL A 35 11.96 3.03 -3.39
CA VAL A 35 13.44 3.06 -3.47
C VAL A 35 13.84 3.07 -4.95
N PRO A 36 14.31 4.21 -5.50
CA PRO A 36 14.72 4.27 -6.90
C PRO A 36 15.81 3.26 -7.23
N ARG A 37 15.63 2.51 -8.32
CA ARG A 37 16.57 1.49 -8.78
C ARG A 37 17.73 2.04 -9.61
N LYS A 38 17.69 3.32 -10.00
CA LYS A 38 18.67 3.89 -10.92
C LYS A 38 20.02 4.05 -10.21
N LYS A 39 21.03 3.29 -10.67
CA LYS A 39 22.43 3.47 -10.28
C LYS A 39 22.86 4.88 -10.69
N MET A 40 22.97 5.82 -9.74
CA MET A 40 23.53 7.15 -10.02
C MET A 40 25.06 7.09 -9.92
N GLY A 41 25.70 6.27 -10.75
CA GLY A 41 27.15 6.13 -10.77
C GLY A 41 27.76 5.54 -9.48
N PRO A 42 29.10 5.38 -9.46
CA PRO A 42 29.84 4.65 -8.41
C PRO A 42 29.80 5.31 -7.03
N THR A 43 29.36 6.57 -6.94
CA THR A 43 29.30 7.35 -5.68
C THR A 43 27.88 7.62 -5.18
N SER A 44 26.86 7.07 -5.84
CA SER A 44 25.48 7.28 -5.38
C SER A 44 25.12 6.43 -4.18
N PHE A 45 24.96 7.09 -3.05
CA PHE A 45 24.33 6.48 -1.88
C PHE A 45 22.88 6.13 -2.20
N ARG A 46 22.50 4.87 -2.01
CA ARG A 46 21.12 4.42 -2.14
C ARG A 46 20.23 5.27 -1.24
N CYS A 47 19.16 5.79 -1.81
CA CYS A 47 18.18 6.59 -1.10
C CYS A 47 16.77 6.02 -1.29
N GLY A 48 15.92 6.25 -0.31
CA GLY A 48 14.51 5.89 -0.34
C GLY A 48 13.67 7.08 0.04
N PHE A 49 12.40 7.02 -0.33
CA PHE A 49 11.46 8.09 -0.07
C PHE A 49 10.24 7.54 0.62
N VAL A 50 9.76 8.28 1.61
CA VAL A 50 8.49 8.03 2.29
C VAL A 50 7.68 9.32 2.21
N ILE A 51 6.46 9.21 1.69
CA ILE A 51 5.48 10.28 1.63
C ILE A 51 4.39 9.90 2.62
N PHE A 52 4.20 10.75 3.63
CA PHE A 52 3.14 10.59 4.61
C PHE A 52 1.85 11.23 4.12
N LEU A 53 0.73 10.72 4.61
CA LEU A 53 -0.57 11.35 4.39
C LEU A 53 -0.64 12.71 5.11
N GLU A 54 -0.10 12.76 6.33
CA GLU A 54 -0.10 13.96 7.18
C GLU A 54 1.30 14.60 7.25
N THR A 55 1.36 15.93 7.09
CA THR A 55 2.62 16.69 7.15
C THR A 55 3.28 16.66 8.52
N ASP A 56 2.51 16.54 9.60
CA ASP A 56 3.00 16.43 10.98
C ASP A 56 3.91 15.21 11.19
N SER A 57 3.71 14.15 10.39
CA SER A 57 4.54 12.94 10.43
C SER A 57 6.01 13.24 10.13
N VAL A 58 6.29 14.21 9.24
CA VAL A 58 7.67 14.61 8.92
C VAL A 58 8.35 15.25 10.13
N ARG A 59 7.63 16.07 10.90
CA ARG A 59 8.18 16.66 12.13
C ARG A 59 8.55 15.57 13.13
N LYS A 60 7.64 14.63 13.37
CA LYS A 60 7.86 13.49 14.29
C LYS A 60 9.09 12.65 13.90
N VAL A 61 9.29 12.44 12.60
CA VAL A 61 10.49 11.75 12.09
C VAL A 61 11.76 12.53 12.46
N LEU A 62 11.79 13.84 12.18
CA LEU A 62 12.98 14.65 12.44
C LEU A 62 13.30 14.78 13.93
N GLU A 63 12.29 14.84 14.79
CA GLU A 63 12.45 14.90 16.25
C GLU A 63 12.96 13.58 16.85
N ALA A 64 12.67 12.44 16.22
CA ALA A 64 13.04 11.11 16.71
C ALA A 64 14.40 10.61 16.16
N GLN A 65 15.27 11.51 15.70
CA GLN A 65 16.63 11.15 15.27
C GLN A 65 17.53 10.82 16.48
N PRO A 66 18.53 9.92 16.32
CA PRO A 66 18.92 9.21 15.11
C PRO A 66 18.03 8.00 14.81
N HIS A 67 17.98 7.58 13.54
CA HIS A 67 17.24 6.39 13.12
C HIS A 67 18.17 5.25 12.75
N GLN A 68 17.70 4.02 13.02
CA GLN A 68 18.38 2.79 12.62
C GLN A 68 17.40 1.86 11.89
N LEU A 69 17.85 1.30 10.77
CA LEU A 69 17.15 0.27 10.00
C LEU A 69 18.06 -0.94 9.86
N ASP A 70 17.61 -2.12 10.31
CA ASP A 70 18.38 -3.36 10.29
C ASP A 70 19.80 -3.20 10.91
N GLY A 71 19.90 -2.45 12.01
CA GLY A 71 21.17 -2.13 12.68
C GLY A 71 22.03 -1.06 11.99
N ASN A 72 21.60 -0.51 10.86
CA ASN A 72 22.32 0.52 10.11
C ASN A 72 21.77 1.91 10.38
N HIS A 73 22.65 2.88 10.64
CA HIS A 73 22.26 4.28 10.82
C HIS A 73 21.86 4.93 9.50
N VAL A 74 20.63 5.45 9.44
CA VAL A 74 20.11 6.14 8.26
C VAL A 74 19.93 7.63 8.53
N VAL A 75 20.04 8.45 7.50
CA VAL A 75 19.85 9.90 7.61
C VAL A 75 18.53 10.27 6.97
N THR A 76 17.64 10.92 7.72
CA THR A 76 16.38 11.45 7.19
C THR A 76 16.48 12.96 7.02
N CYS A 77 15.96 13.46 5.90
CA CYS A 77 15.82 14.90 5.66
C CYS A 77 14.53 15.18 4.88
N VAL A 78 13.97 16.38 5.01
CA VAL A 78 12.82 16.82 4.19
C VAL A 78 13.22 16.77 2.71
N ALA A 79 12.38 16.16 1.88
CA ALA A 79 12.66 16.04 0.47
C ALA A 79 12.46 17.36 -0.29
N ARG A 80 13.23 17.55 -1.37
CA ARG A 80 12.98 18.65 -2.31
C ARG A 80 11.74 18.32 -3.14
N LYS A 81 10.89 19.32 -3.41
CA LYS A 81 9.80 19.19 -4.38
C LYS A 81 10.43 18.85 -5.73
N LYS A 82 9.99 17.77 -6.35
CA LYS A 82 10.37 17.43 -7.72
C LYS A 82 9.39 18.17 -8.63
N HIS A 83 9.88 19.08 -9.48
CA HIS A 83 9.07 19.55 -10.60
C HIS A 83 8.91 18.35 -11.55
N SER A 84 7.73 17.75 -11.59
CA SER A 84 7.33 16.89 -12.69
C SER A 84 6.91 17.81 -13.84
N ASN A 85 7.59 17.74 -14.97
CA ASN A 85 6.97 18.13 -16.23
C ASN A 85 5.89 17.09 -16.49
N ASP A 86 4.64 17.51 -16.41
CA ASP A 86 3.50 16.72 -16.86
C ASP A 86 3.59 16.65 -18.39
N SER A 87 3.61 15.43 -18.92
CA SER A 87 3.35 15.17 -20.33
C SER A 87 2.23 14.13 -20.36
N GLU A 88 1.18 14.54 -21.04
CA GLU A 88 -0.14 13.93 -21.15
C GLU A 88 -0.05 12.46 -21.56
N ARG A 89 -0.94 11.62 -20.99
CA ARG A 89 -1.15 10.25 -21.46
C ARG A 89 -2.48 10.25 -22.22
N ASP A 90 -2.38 10.10 -23.53
CA ASP A 90 -3.52 9.78 -24.39
C ASP A 90 -3.93 8.32 -24.20
N ASP A 91 -5.25 8.13 -24.19
CA ASP A 91 -5.99 6.88 -24.18
C ASP A 91 -5.74 6.06 -25.46
N ASP A 92 -5.45 4.76 -25.32
CA ASP A 92 -5.87 3.78 -26.34
C ASP A 92 -6.13 2.42 -25.68
N LEU A 93 -7.41 2.03 -25.71
CA LEU A 93 -7.98 0.81 -25.16
C LEU A 93 -8.18 -0.18 -26.31
N SER A 94 -7.38 -1.25 -26.34
CA SER A 94 -7.69 -2.42 -27.16
C SER A 94 -8.36 -3.51 -26.32
N GLN A 95 -9.52 -3.93 -26.82
CA GLN A 95 -10.41 -4.93 -26.26
C GLN A 95 -9.86 -6.34 -26.50
N SER A 96 -10.00 -7.20 -25.49
CA SER A 96 -10.16 -8.63 -25.73
C SER A 96 -11.16 -9.18 -24.72
N GLU A 97 -12.31 -9.59 -25.25
CA GLU A 97 -13.38 -10.28 -24.55
C GLU A 97 -12.91 -11.68 -24.15
N ASP A 98 -13.13 -12.08 -22.91
CA ASP A 98 -13.06 -13.49 -22.54
C ASP A 98 -14.16 -13.82 -21.53
N ASP A 99 -14.96 -14.79 -21.97
CA ASP A 99 -16.23 -15.27 -21.42
C ASP A 99 -16.00 -15.88 -20.03
N ARG A 100 -16.72 -15.41 -19.00
CA ARG A 100 -16.76 -16.11 -17.70
C ARG A 100 -18.19 -16.24 -17.17
N PRO A 101 -18.59 -17.45 -16.77
CA PRO A 101 -19.97 -17.75 -16.40
C PRO A 101 -20.35 -17.15 -15.05
N SER A 102 -21.63 -16.80 -15.00
CA SER A 102 -22.45 -16.37 -13.87
C SER A 102 -22.56 -17.42 -12.75
N HIS A 103 -23.05 -16.96 -11.60
CA HIS A 103 -23.56 -17.67 -10.41
C HIS A 103 -22.54 -17.83 -9.26
N ASN A 104 -22.79 -17.33 -8.04
CA ASN A 104 -24.05 -17.31 -7.31
C ASN A 104 -24.38 -15.96 -6.64
N ALA A 105 -25.57 -15.48 -6.93
CA ALA A 105 -26.29 -14.47 -6.16
C ALA A 105 -26.77 -15.08 -4.84
N SER A 106 -26.20 -14.63 -3.72
CA SER A 106 -26.82 -14.67 -2.38
C SER A 106 -25.91 -14.02 -1.33
N ASP A 107 -25.35 -12.85 -1.64
CA ASP A 107 -25.04 -11.87 -0.60
C ASP A 107 -25.79 -10.61 -1.06
N ILE A 108 -26.96 -10.38 -0.46
CA ILE A 108 -27.78 -9.19 -0.60
C ILE A 108 -26.85 -7.98 -0.67
N ALA A 109 -27.08 -7.09 -1.63
CA ALA A 109 -26.41 -5.81 -1.81
C ALA A 109 -26.32 -5.03 -0.50
N SER A 110 -25.37 -5.41 0.35
CA SER A 110 -25.03 -4.66 1.52
C SER A 110 -24.35 -3.44 0.94
N ASN A 111 -24.96 -2.26 1.11
CA ASN A 111 -24.35 -0.96 0.80
C ASN A 111 -23.13 -0.68 1.71
N GLN A 112 -22.49 -1.74 2.21
CA GLN A 112 -21.35 -1.70 3.08
C GLN A 112 -20.10 -1.43 2.24
N PRO A 113 -19.27 -0.50 2.71
CA PRO A 113 -18.00 -0.17 2.07
C PRO A 113 -17.11 -1.40 1.89
N THR A 114 -16.81 -1.75 0.65
CA THR A 114 -15.96 -2.91 0.33
C THR A 114 -14.78 -2.47 -0.53
N ILE A 115 -13.59 -2.98 -0.19
CA ILE A 115 -12.36 -2.81 -0.96
C ILE A 115 -11.95 -4.13 -1.60
N PHE A 116 -11.41 -4.03 -2.81
CA PHE A 116 -10.62 -5.08 -3.43
C PHE A 116 -9.17 -5.00 -2.92
N VAL A 117 -8.57 -6.14 -2.64
CA VAL A 117 -7.18 -6.26 -2.21
C VAL A 117 -6.46 -7.30 -3.07
N GLY A 118 -5.56 -6.86 -3.94
CA GLY A 118 -4.74 -7.70 -4.81
C GLY A 118 -3.27 -7.80 -4.37
N HIS A 119 -2.51 -8.63 -5.09
CA HIS A 119 -1.11 -8.96 -4.79
C HIS A 119 -0.90 -9.57 -3.40
N LEU A 120 -1.90 -10.29 -2.92
CA LEU A 120 -1.78 -11.13 -1.73
C LEU A 120 -0.84 -12.29 -2.07
N LYS A 121 0.06 -12.62 -1.14
CA LYS A 121 0.81 -13.87 -1.23
C LYS A 121 -0.13 -15.06 -1.01
N GLN A 122 0.26 -16.22 -1.54
CA GLN A 122 -0.59 -17.41 -1.55
C GLN A 122 -0.92 -17.90 -0.13
N GLU A 123 -0.01 -17.70 0.82
CA GLU A 123 -0.18 -18.07 2.23
C GLU A 123 -1.11 -17.16 3.03
N VAL A 124 -1.50 -15.99 2.50
CA VAL A 124 -2.33 -15.04 3.25
C VAL A 124 -3.73 -15.60 3.47
N THR A 125 -4.14 -15.64 4.73
CA THR A 125 -5.44 -16.13 5.15
C THR A 125 -6.50 -15.03 5.28
N ASN A 126 -7.78 -15.43 5.31
CA ASN A 126 -8.89 -14.52 5.64
C ASN A 126 -8.68 -13.80 6.98
N PHE A 127 -8.11 -14.51 7.96
CA PHE A 127 -7.87 -13.99 9.30
C PHE A 127 -6.80 -12.91 9.30
N GLU A 128 -5.65 -13.16 8.66
CA GLU A 128 -4.56 -12.18 8.56
C GLU A 128 -4.99 -10.95 7.77
N LEU A 129 -5.72 -11.15 6.66
CA LEU A 129 -6.27 -10.07 5.87
C LEU A 129 -7.22 -9.20 6.72
N LYS A 130 -8.11 -9.83 7.49
CA LYS A 130 -9.00 -9.11 8.42
C LYS A 130 -8.22 -8.36 9.50
N ALA A 131 -7.29 -9.05 10.16
CA ALA A 131 -6.50 -8.50 11.26
C ALA A 131 -5.70 -7.26 10.81
N TYR A 132 -5.09 -7.33 9.64
CA TYR A 132 -4.38 -6.21 9.04
C TYR A 132 -5.31 -5.02 8.78
N PHE A 133 -6.45 -5.22 8.10
CA PHE A 133 -7.33 -4.10 7.76
C PHE A 133 -8.14 -3.55 8.96
N CYS A 134 -8.24 -4.29 10.06
CA CYS A 134 -8.84 -3.81 11.31
C CYS A 134 -8.15 -2.55 11.88
N GLN A 135 -6.87 -2.33 11.57
CA GLN A 135 -6.15 -1.13 12.01
C GLN A 135 -6.66 0.16 11.35
N PHE A 136 -7.39 0.05 10.23
CA PHE A 136 -7.96 1.19 9.49
C PHE A 136 -9.45 1.39 9.79
N GLY A 137 -10.06 0.48 10.57
CA GLY A 137 -11.46 0.55 10.97
C GLY A 137 -12.08 -0.82 11.23
N ARG A 138 -13.31 -0.82 11.71
CA ARG A 138 -14.02 -2.07 12.03
C ARG A 138 -14.33 -2.86 10.77
N VAL A 139 -13.66 -3.99 10.57
CA VAL A 139 -13.92 -4.92 9.45
C VAL A 139 -15.07 -5.88 9.80
N SER A 140 -16.12 -5.90 8.99
CA SER A 140 -17.21 -6.87 9.12
C SER A 140 -16.78 -8.23 8.55
N LYS A 141 -16.28 -8.26 7.31
CA LYS A 141 -15.93 -9.47 6.56
C LYS A 141 -14.60 -9.28 5.82
N ALA A 142 -13.79 -10.33 5.77
CA ALA A 142 -12.63 -10.42 4.87
C ALA A 142 -12.63 -11.79 4.20
N LYS A 143 -12.34 -11.83 2.90
CA LYS A 143 -12.36 -13.06 2.10
C LYS A 143 -11.27 -13.03 1.04
N VAL A 144 -10.29 -13.91 1.17
CA VAL A 144 -9.32 -14.31 0.15
C VAL A 144 -10.02 -15.27 -0.80
N VAL A 145 -9.88 -15.00 -2.10
CA VAL A 145 -10.51 -15.80 -3.15
C VAL A 145 -9.57 -16.94 -3.51
N HIS A 146 -10.12 -18.16 -3.50
CA HIS A 146 -9.40 -19.37 -3.86
C HIS A 146 -9.99 -19.98 -5.12
N ASN A 147 -9.17 -20.73 -5.86
CA ASN A 147 -9.62 -21.60 -6.93
C ASN A 147 -10.45 -22.75 -6.31
N TRP A 148 -11.66 -22.96 -6.80
CA TRP A 148 -12.56 -23.97 -6.26
C TRP A 148 -12.09 -25.40 -6.51
N ALA A 149 -11.32 -25.63 -7.58
CA ALA A 149 -10.83 -26.95 -7.97
C ALA A 149 -9.53 -27.31 -7.24
N THR A 150 -8.57 -26.38 -7.16
CA THR A 150 -7.26 -26.64 -6.54
C THR A 150 -7.18 -26.22 -5.08
N GLY A 151 -8.10 -25.39 -4.61
CA GLY A 151 -8.06 -24.78 -3.28
C GLY A 151 -7.01 -23.68 -3.13
N GLU A 152 -6.24 -23.35 -4.18
CA GLU A 152 -5.16 -22.39 -4.10
C GLU A 152 -5.67 -20.95 -4.12
N SER A 153 -5.02 -20.07 -3.35
CA SER A 153 -5.33 -18.64 -3.38
C SER A 153 -5.09 -18.05 -4.76
N ARG A 154 -6.02 -17.22 -5.23
CA ARG A 154 -5.89 -16.46 -6.49
C ARG A 154 -5.08 -15.17 -6.31
N GLY A 155 -4.51 -14.93 -5.13
CA GLY A 155 -3.68 -13.75 -4.86
C GLY A 155 -4.48 -12.45 -4.68
N TYR A 156 -5.79 -12.55 -4.43
CA TYR A 156 -6.63 -11.39 -4.13
C TYR A 156 -7.78 -11.74 -3.18
N GLY A 157 -8.38 -10.72 -2.61
CA GLY A 157 -9.51 -10.82 -1.70
C GLY A 157 -10.31 -9.54 -1.61
N PHE A 158 -11.32 -9.57 -0.75
CA PHE A 158 -12.20 -8.46 -0.45
C PHE A 158 -12.28 -8.21 1.04
N VAL A 159 -12.35 -6.95 1.43
CA VAL A 159 -12.56 -6.54 2.81
C VAL A 159 -13.75 -5.59 2.87
N THR A 160 -14.75 -5.97 3.64
CA THR A 160 -15.95 -5.18 3.89
C THR A 160 -15.83 -4.56 5.27
N PHE A 161 -15.98 -3.24 5.34
CA PHE A 161 -15.98 -2.48 6.59
C PHE A 161 -17.40 -2.32 7.12
N ALA A 162 -17.54 -2.30 8.44
CA ALA A 162 -18.82 -2.09 9.11
C ALA A 162 -19.27 -0.62 9.10
N ASP A 163 -18.33 0.33 8.96
CA ASP A 163 -18.60 1.77 8.99
C ASP A 163 -18.05 2.47 7.75
N SER A 164 -18.95 3.19 7.05
CA SER A 164 -18.66 4.01 5.88
C SER A 164 -17.76 5.22 6.18
N LYS A 165 -17.57 5.61 7.45
CA LYS A 165 -16.63 6.67 7.83
C LYS A 165 -15.18 6.21 7.85
N ALA A 166 -14.91 4.97 8.28
CA ALA A 166 -13.58 4.36 8.22
C ALA A 166 -13.12 4.12 6.76
N PHE A 167 -14.08 3.94 5.85
CA PHE A 167 -13.86 3.63 4.44
C PHE A 167 -13.22 4.74 3.60
N LYS A 168 -13.33 6.02 3.97
CA LYS A 168 -13.39 7.06 2.93
C LYS A 168 -12.11 7.80 2.54
N ARG A 169 -10.98 7.65 3.23
CA ARG A 169 -9.74 8.33 2.81
C ARG A 169 -8.48 7.53 3.06
N SER A 170 -8.19 7.24 4.32
CA SER A 170 -6.90 6.67 4.70
C SER A 170 -6.62 5.32 4.02
N VAL A 171 -7.59 4.39 3.97
CA VAL A 171 -7.35 3.04 3.43
C VAL A 171 -7.10 2.99 1.91
N LEU A 172 -7.48 4.03 1.16
CA LEU A 172 -7.23 4.11 -0.29
C LEU A 172 -6.07 5.05 -0.63
N GLU A 173 -5.80 6.02 0.24
CA GLU A 173 -4.71 6.99 0.08
C GLU A 173 -3.38 6.47 0.63
N VAL A 174 -3.36 5.38 1.41
CA VAL A 174 -2.14 4.79 1.99
C VAL A 174 -1.64 3.58 1.21
N CYS A 175 -0.33 3.37 1.21
CA CYS A 175 0.25 2.13 0.70
C CYS A 175 0.26 1.05 1.79
N HIS A 176 0.00 -0.18 1.37
CA HIS A 176 -0.17 -1.32 2.25
C HIS A 176 0.85 -2.42 1.97
N PHE A 177 1.34 -3.05 3.03
CA PHE A 177 2.21 -4.21 2.96
C PHE A 177 1.70 -5.32 3.86
N LEU A 178 1.64 -6.54 3.35
CA LEU A 178 1.34 -7.74 4.13
C LEU A 178 2.29 -8.87 3.70
N HIS A 179 2.94 -9.50 4.69
CA HIS A 179 4.01 -10.49 4.47
C HIS A 179 5.12 -9.99 3.53
N GLY A 180 5.43 -8.69 3.58
CA GLY A 180 6.43 -8.03 2.73
C GLY A 180 5.99 -7.80 1.28
N SER A 181 4.78 -8.21 0.87
CA SER A 181 4.20 -7.90 -0.44
C SER A 181 3.47 -6.56 -0.39
N ARG A 182 3.69 -5.71 -1.40
CA ARG A 182 2.93 -4.46 -1.57
C ARG A 182 1.56 -4.80 -2.13
N LEU A 183 0.51 -4.46 -1.40
CA LEU A 183 -0.86 -4.76 -1.80
C LEU A 183 -1.39 -3.73 -2.80
N SER A 184 -2.24 -4.20 -3.71
CA SER A 184 -3.05 -3.33 -4.56
C SER A 184 -4.42 -3.15 -3.90
N VAL A 185 -4.77 -1.94 -3.47
CA VAL A 185 -6.06 -1.67 -2.80
C VAL A 185 -6.88 -0.72 -3.66
N GLN A 186 -8.12 -1.09 -3.94
CA GLN A 186 -9.04 -0.33 -4.79
C GLN A 186 -10.46 -0.40 -4.23
N HIS A 187 -11.31 0.57 -4.60
CA HIS A 187 -12.74 0.42 -4.39
C HIS A 187 -13.24 -0.86 -5.07
N SER A 188 -14.01 -1.67 -4.35
CA SER A 188 -14.71 -2.77 -4.99
C SER A 188 -15.84 -2.21 -5.85
N ILE A 189 -15.84 -2.52 -7.14
CA ILE A 189 -16.95 -2.18 -8.03
C ILE A 189 -18.07 -3.16 -7.73
N ASN A 190 -19.08 -2.70 -7.00
CA ASN A 190 -20.36 -3.42 -6.91
C ASN A 190 -21.04 -3.25 -8.28
N ARG A 191 -20.99 -4.29 -9.12
CA ARG A 191 -21.83 -4.32 -10.34
C ARG A 191 -23.27 -4.56 -9.90
N ILE A 192 -24.11 -3.53 -10.10
CA ILE A 192 -25.58 -3.63 -10.10
C ILE A 192 -25.98 -4.26 -11.44
#